data_AF-A0A965R7N2-F1
#
_entry.id   AF-A0A965R7N2-F1
#
_cell.length_a   1.000
_cell.length_b   1.000
_cell.length_c   1.000
_cell.angle_alpha   90.00
_cell.angle_beta   90.00
_cell.angle_gamma   90.00
#
_symmetry.space_group_name_H-M   'P 1'
#
loop_
_entity.id
_entity.type
_entity.pdbx_description
1 polymer ?
#
loop_
_entity_poly.entity_id
_entity_poly.type
_entity_poly.pdbx_seq_one_letter_code
_entity_poly.pdbx_strand_id
1 'polypeptide(L)'
;MNFYITGFSYDEIENILVRQIHNGQIADSFFVRPNKNSFDKIRTTCSAYIDKPFYIRDTLQFIIPGQDTFFLSEMKMIMWSQFTMYEENYGCVMGDYKINGVRFEHDANPVFIKKGFKY
;
A
#
# COMPACT_ATOMS: atom_id res chain seq x y z
N MET A 1 7.34 3.53 -2.85
CA MET A 1 6.56 3.12 -1.65
C MET A 1 6.24 1.64 -1.75
N ASN A 2 6.56 0.85 -0.72
CA ASN A 2 6.17 -0.57 -0.64
C ASN A 2 4.73 -0.71 -0.13
N PHE A 3 4.02 -1.73 -0.60
CA PHE A 3 2.71 -2.13 -0.09
C PHE A 3 2.48 -3.63 -0.31
N TYR A 4 1.49 -4.17 0.38
CA TYR A 4 1.13 -5.59 0.33
C TYR A 4 -0.31 -5.77 -0.14
N ILE A 5 -0.56 -6.91 -0.76
CA ILE A 5 -1.86 -7.31 -1.27
C ILE A 5 -2.11 -8.75 -0.82
N THR A 6 -3.23 -8.99 -0.14
CA THR A 6 -3.54 -10.28 0.51
C THR A 6 -4.87 -10.85 0.02
N GLY A 7 -4.88 -12.16 -0.23
CA GLY A 7 -6.08 -12.91 -0.59
C GLY A 7 -6.36 -12.97 -2.10
N PHE A 8 -5.41 -12.57 -2.94
CA PHE A 8 -5.54 -12.52 -4.40
C PHE A 8 -4.62 -13.52 -5.08
N SER A 9 -5.09 -14.14 -6.16
CA SER A 9 -4.21 -14.83 -7.11
C SER A 9 -3.44 -13.81 -7.95
N TYR A 10 -2.27 -14.20 -8.48
CA TYR A 10 -1.44 -13.29 -9.28
C TYR A 10 -2.18 -12.74 -10.51
N ASP A 11 -2.93 -13.59 -11.20
CA ASP A 11 -3.63 -13.22 -12.44
C ASP A 11 -4.74 -12.18 -12.19
N GLU A 12 -5.30 -12.12 -10.98
CA GLU A 12 -6.28 -11.09 -10.58
C GLU A 12 -5.65 -9.71 -10.37
N ILE A 13 -4.35 -9.67 -10.05
CA ILE A 13 -3.65 -8.45 -9.63
C ILE A 13 -2.44 -8.12 -10.51
N GLU A 14 -2.27 -8.79 -11.64
CA GLU A 14 -1.09 -8.63 -12.51
C GLU A 14 -0.85 -7.17 -12.89
N ASN A 15 -1.94 -6.41 -13.13
CA ASN A 15 -1.89 -4.99 -13.46
C ASN A 15 -2.87 -4.20 -12.60
N ILE A 16 -2.38 -3.58 -11.53
CA ILE A 16 -3.17 -2.70 -10.67
C ILE A 16 -3.06 -1.28 -11.20
N LEU A 17 -4.19 -0.66 -11.56
CA LEU A 17 -4.18 0.75 -11.95
C LEU A 17 -4.15 1.62 -10.68
N VAL A 18 -3.16 2.49 -10.59
CA VAL A 18 -3.03 3.49 -9.53
C VAL A 18 -3.22 4.87 -10.14
N ARG A 19 -4.09 5.68 -9.52
CA ARG A 19 -4.27 7.09 -9.87
C ARG A 19 -3.83 7.96 -8.70
N GLN A 20 -3.00 8.95 -8.99
CA GLN A 20 -2.61 9.97 -8.03
C GLN A 20 -3.62 11.12 -8.12
N ILE A 21 -4.23 11.45 -7.00
CA ILE A 21 -5.20 12.53 -6.88
C ILE A 21 -4.56 13.66 -6.08
N HIS A 22 -4.34 14.80 -6.73
CA HIS A 22 -3.82 16.03 -6.14
C HIS A 22 -4.91 17.10 -6.16
N ASN A 23 -5.24 17.68 -5.00
CA ASN A 23 -6.30 18.69 -4.86
C ASN A 23 -7.64 18.30 -5.52
N GLY A 24 -8.03 17.03 -5.42
CA GLY A 24 -9.28 16.50 -5.96
C GLY A 24 -9.28 16.18 -7.46
N GLN A 25 -8.15 16.40 -8.16
CA GLN A 25 -8.00 16.08 -9.58
C GLN A 25 -7.00 14.95 -9.79
N ILE A 26 -7.20 14.15 -10.84
CA ILE A 26 -6.23 13.13 -11.24
C ILE A 26 -5.00 13.85 -11.80
N ALA A 27 -3.89 13.80 -11.07
CA ALA A 27 -2.62 14.36 -11.49
C ALA A 27 -1.83 13.39 -12.37
N ASP A 28 -1.98 12.09 -12.13
CA ASP A 28 -1.25 11.04 -12.84
C ASP A 28 -1.96 9.68 -12.75
N SER A 29 -1.60 8.76 -13.64
CA SER A 29 -2.12 7.39 -13.66
C SER A 29 -1.09 6.43 -14.20
N PHE A 30 -0.88 5.31 -13.50
CA PHE A 30 0.12 4.31 -13.88
C PHE A 30 -0.28 2.92 -13.39
N PHE A 31 0.28 1.89 -14.03
CA PHE A 31 0.09 0.52 -13.60
C PHE A 31 1.20 0.08 -12.66
N VAL A 32 0.84 -0.65 -11.61
CA VAL A 32 1.77 -1.32 -10.71
C VAL A 32 1.58 -2.82 -10.86
N ARG A 33 2.69 -3.54 -10.97
CA ARG A 33 2.73 -4.99 -11.03
C ARG A 33 3.24 -5.55 -9.71
N PRO A 34 2.45 -6.34 -8.99
CA PRO A 34 2.92 -7.06 -7.81
C PRO A 34 4.00 -8.08 -8.17
N ASN A 35 4.78 -8.47 -7.18
CA ASN A 35 5.71 -9.58 -7.32
C ASN A 35 4.94 -10.88 -7.55
N LYS A 36 5.36 -11.64 -8.57
CA LYS A 36 4.73 -12.91 -8.94
C LYS A 36 4.79 -13.95 -7.82
N ASN A 37 5.86 -13.90 -7.03
CA ASN A 37 6.03 -14.80 -5.91
C ASN A 37 5.38 -14.21 -4.66
N SER A 38 4.33 -14.89 -4.17
CA SER A 38 3.79 -14.65 -2.84
C SER A 38 4.83 -15.01 -1.79
N PHE A 39 5.06 -14.13 -0.81
CA PHE A 39 5.92 -14.46 0.33
C PHE A 39 5.15 -15.23 1.40
N ASP A 40 3.81 -15.17 1.39
CA ASP A 40 2.93 -16.01 2.21
C ASP A 40 2.00 -16.81 1.28
N LYS A 41 2.34 -18.07 1.03
CA LYS A 41 1.55 -18.94 0.15
C LYS A 41 0.19 -19.32 0.73
N ILE A 42 0.02 -19.30 2.05
CA ILE A 42 -1.24 -19.66 2.71
C ILE A 42 -2.23 -18.51 2.55
N ARG A 43 -1.78 -17.28 2.85
CA ARG A 43 -2.63 -16.10 2.74
C ARG A 43 -2.63 -15.46 1.36
N THR A 44 -1.82 -15.97 0.44
CA THR A 44 -1.60 -15.39 -0.90
C THR A 44 -1.23 -13.91 -0.81
N THR A 45 -0.19 -13.60 -0.02
CA THR A 45 0.28 -12.23 0.17
C THR A 45 1.46 -11.91 -0.74
N CYS A 46 1.26 -10.95 -1.63
CA CYS A 46 2.26 -10.45 -2.54
C CYS A 46 2.70 -9.04 -2.14
N SER A 47 3.98 -8.72 -2.37
CA SER A 47 4.50 -7.36 -2.25
C SER A 47 4.47 -6.64 -3.58
N ALA A 48 4.34 -5.33 -3.54
CA ALA A 48 4.40 -4.45 -4.70
C ALA A 48 5.09 -3.14 -4.31
N TYR A 49 5.66 -2.45 -5.30
CA TYR A 49 6.39 -1.21 -5.08
C TYR A 49 6.01 -0.16 -6.13
N ILE A 50 5.78 1.06 -5.66
CA ILE A 50 5.64 2.26 -6.49
C ILE A 50 6.99 2.95 -6.55
N ASP A 51 7.67 2.88 -7.70
CA ASP A 51 8.92 3.60 -7.99
C ASP A 51 8.65 4.96 -8.65
N LYS A 52 7.76 5.74 -8.04
CA LYS A 52 7.38 7.06 -8.55
C LYS A 52 7.25 8.04 -7.39
N PRO A 53 7.84 9.24 -7.49
CA PRO A 53 7.64 10.27 -6.48
C PRO A 53 6.21 10.82 -6.55
N PHE A 54 5.62 11.08 -5.40
CA PHE A 54 4.33 11.75 -5.24
C PHE A 54 4.34 12.54 -3.93
N TYR A 55 3.44 13.52 -3.77
CA TYR A 55 3.36 14.27 -2.53
C TYR A 55 2.65 13.42 -1.47
N ILE A 56 3.16 13.43 -0.24
CA ILE A 56 2.56 12.72 0.90
C ILE A 56 1.09 13.14 1.16
N ARG A 57 0.71 14.36 0.76
CA ARG A 57 -0.67 14.86 0.90
C ARG A 57 -1.61 14.37 -0.19
N ASP A 58 -1.09 13.75 -1.24
CA ASP A 58 -1.90 13.22 -2.32
C ASP A 58 -2.67 11.99 -1.86
N THR A 59 -3.78 11.72 -2.54
CA THR A 59 -4.50 10.46 -2.36
C THR A 59 -4.13 9.51 -3.49
N LEU A 60 -3.81 8.27 -3.17
CA LEU A 60 -3.61 7.23 -4.16
C LEU A 60 -4.85 6.35 -4.25
N GLN A 61 -5.39 6.24 -5.45
CA GLN A 61 -6.55 5.42 -5.78
C GLN A 61 -6.08 4.13 -6.45
N PHE A 62 -6.27 2.98 -5.80
CA PHE A 62 -5.91 1.65 -6.32
C PHE A 62 -7.15 0.96 -6.88
N ILE A 63 -7.10 0.64 -8.16
CA ILE A 63 -8.18 0.00 -8.90
C ILE A 63 -7.73 -1.41 -9.27
N ILE A 64 -8.31 -2.39 -8.56
CA ILE A 64 -8.09 -3.82 -8.78
C ILE A 64 -9.36 -4.40 -9.42
N PRO A 65 -9.27 -5.16 -10.52
CA PRO A 65 -10.44 -5.76 -11.17
C PRO A 65 -11.32 -6.56 -10.20
N GLY A 66 -12.62 -6.33 -10.24
CA GLY A 66 -13.59 -7.04 -9.41
C GLY A 66 -13.60 -6.66 -7.92
N GLN A 67 -12.89 -5.60 -7.52
CA GLN A 67 -12.92 -5.07 -6.16
C GLN A 67 -13.48 -3.64 -6.11
N ASP A 68 -13.94 -3.25 -4.92
CA ASP A 68 -14.15 -1.84 -4.61
C ASP A 68 -12.79 -1.12 -4.66
N THR A 69 -12.81 0.14 -5.09
CA THR A 69 -11.57 0.93 -5.18
C THR A 69 -10.99 1.19 -3.79
N PHE A 70 -9.67 1.07 -3.64
CA PHE A 70 -8.99 1.42 -2.40
C PHE A 70 -8.41 2.83 -2.49
N PHE A 71 -8.65 3.65 -1.47
CA PHE A 71 -8.09 5.00 -1.33
C PHE A 71 -7.08 5.00 -0.19
N LEU A 72 -5.81 5.22 -0.53
CA LEU A 72 -4.77 5.51 0.43
C LEU A 72 -4.64 7.03 0.56
N SER A 73 -4.98 7.57 1.73
CA SER A 73 -5.01 9.01 1.97
C SER A 73 -4.42 9.36 3.34
N GLU A 74 -4.28 10.67 3.58
CA GLU A 74 -3.80 11.22 4.86
C GLU A 74 -2.47 10.61 5.32
N MET A 75 -1.61 10.26 4.36
CA MET A 75 -0.29 9.69 4.65
C MET A 75 0.55 10.70 5.44
N LYS A 76 1.31 10.22 6.41
CA LYS A 76 2.29 11.01 7.15
C LYS A 76 3.57 10.23 7.34
N MET A 77 4.66 10.97 7.28
CA MET A 77 5.94 10.48 7.77
C MET A 77 5.96 10.62 9.28
N ILE A 78 6.23 9.53 9.97
CA ILE A 78 6.44 9.50 11.41
C ILE A 78 7.87 9.05 11.70
N MET A 79 8.40 9.50 12.82
CA MET A 79 9.63 8.96 13.37
C MET A 79 9.25 7.80 14.30
N TRP A 80 9.86 6.64 14.09
CA TRP A 80 9.63 5.44 14.90
C TRP A 80 10.95 4.84 15.36
N SER A 81 10.95 4.14 16.50
CA SER A 81 12.13 3.41 16.94
C SER A 81 12.35 2.18 16.07
N GLN A 82 13.59 2.01 15.61
CA GLN A 82 14.07 0.85 14.88
C GLN A 82 15.15 0.20 15.74
N PHE A 83 14.84 -1.00 16.24
CA PHE A 83 15.78 -1.76 17.05
C PHE A 83 16.69 -2.56 16.12
N THR A 84 17.99 -2.33 16.21
CA THR A 84 19.01 -3.21 15.62
C THR A 84 19.56 -4.15 16.70
N MET A 85 20.33 -5.16 16.32
CA MET A 85 20.99 -6.06 17.28
C MET A 85 21.97 -5.34 18.24
N TYR A 86 22.33 -4.08 17.97
CA TYR A 86 23.37 -3.35 18.69
C TYR A 86 22.89 -2.07 19.38
N GLU A 87 21.81 -1.45 18.89
CA GLU A 87 21.31 -0.17 19.40
C GLU A 87 19.89 0.15 18.95
N GLU A 88 19.22 1.02 19.71
CA GLU A 88 17.99 1.70 19.30
C GLU A 88 18.35 2.86 18.37
N ASN A 89 17.82 2.82 17.16
CA ASN A 89 17.91 3.90 16.18
C ASN A 89 16.52 4.47 15.89
N TYR A 90 16.46 5.65 15.28
CA TYR A 90 15.20 6.27 14.86
C TYR A 90 15.14 6.32 13.33
N GLY A 91 14.07 5.78 12.76
CA GLY A 91 13.82 5.82 11.32
C GLY A 91 12.64 6.72 10.98
N CYS A 92 12.67 7.34 9.80
CA CYS A 92 11.49 7.98 9.23
C CYS A 92 10.74 6.99 8.34
N VAL A 93 9.48 6.73 8.64
CA VAL A 93 8.61 5.87 7.81
C VAL A 93 7.27 6.50 7.54
N MET A 94 6.62 6.07 6.47
CA MET A 94 5.21 6.34 6.27
C MET A 94 4.43 5.39 7.19
N GLY A 95 3.86 5.92 8.28
CA GLY A 95 3.33 5.09 9.36
C GLY A 95 2.03 5.59 10.00
N ASP A 96 1.44 6.66 9.45
CA ASP A 96 0.08 7.08 9.76
C ASP A 96 -0.60 7.39 8.43
N TYR A 97 -1.64 6.62 8.10
CA TYR A 97 -2.39 6.75 6.87
C TYR A 97 -3.80 6.19 7.02
N LYS A 98 -4.65 6.44 6.03
CA LYS A 98 -5.97 5.81 5.92
C LYS A 98 -6.09 4.98 4.65
N ILE A 99 -6.69 3.79 4.78
CA ILE A 99 -7.19 3.00 3.65
C ILE A 99 -8.71 2.99 3.72
N ASN A 100 -9.38 3.54 2.71
CA ASN A 100 -10.84 3.64 2.67
C ASN A 100 -11.44 4.29 3.94
N GLY A 101 -10.75 5.28 4.50
CA GLY A 101 -11.16 5.99 5.72
C GLY A 101 -10.76 5.30 7.03
N VAL A 102 -10.36 4.04 7.02
CA VAL A 102 -9.84 3.33 8.20
C VAL A 102 -8.40 3.75 8.45
N ARG A 103 -8.09 4.23 9.66
CA ARG A 103 -6.76 4.71 10.04
C ARG A 103 -5.87 3.57 10.52
N PHE A 104 -4.62 3.60 10.10
CA PHE A 104 -3.57 2.69 10.51
C PHE A 104 -2.44 3.53 11.11
N GLU A 105 -2.09 3.23 12.35
CA GLU A 105 -1.01 3.89 13.10
C GLU A 105 0.08 2.86 13.35
N HIS A 106 1.34 3.23 13.10
CA HIS A 106 2.53 2.38 13.25
C HIS A 106 2.64 1.18 12.29
N ASP A 107 1.84 1.14 11.23
CA ASP A 107 2.02 0.20 10.12
C ASP A 107 2.85 0.85 9.01
N ALA A 108 4.02 0.28 8.68
CA ALA A 108 4.94 0.92 7.73
C ALA A 108 4.54 0.77 6.26
N ASN A 109 3.73 -0.25 5.94
CA ASN A 109 3.39 -0.61 4.57
C ASN A 109 1.88 -0.85 4.48
N PRO A 110 1.16 -0.11 3.62
CA PRO A 110 -0.25 -0.35 3.34
C PRO A 110 -0.52 -1.80 2.95
N VAL A 111 -1.59 -2.38 3.48
CA VAL A 111 -2.05 -3.74 3.14
C VAL A 111 -3.45 -3.65 2.56
N PHE A 112 -3.61 -4.11 1.31
CA PHE A 112 -4.91 -4.20 0.63
C PHE A 112 -5.41 -5.64 0.68
N ILE A 113 -6.57 -5.85 1.30
CA ILE A 113 -7.13 -7.19 1.53
C ILE A 113 -8.33 -7.39 0.61
N LYS A 114 -8.39 -8.55 -0.06
CA LYS A 114 -9.53 -8.91 -0.92
C LYS A 114 -10.84 -8.94 -0.11
N LYS A 115 -11.90 -8.38 -0.69
CA LYS A 115 -13.23 -8.41 -0.08
C LYS A 115 -13.66 -9.85 0.18
N GLY A 116 -14.08 -10.13 1.42
CA GLY A 116 -14.53 -11.45 1.85
C GLY A 116 -13.42 -12.43 2.21
N PHE A 117 -12.14 -12.06 2.10
CA PHE A 117 -11.03 -12.87 2.58
C PHE A 117 -11.02 -12.92 4.12
N LYS A 118 -10.93 -14.12 4.70
CA LYS A 118 -10.82 -14.36 6.14
C LYS A 118 -9.55 -15.14 6.44
N TYR A 119 -8.86 -14.73 7.51
CA TYR A 119 -7.62 -15.34 8.00
C TYR A 119 -7.84 -16.72 8.62
#